data_AF-D4MIM5-F1
#
_entry.id   AF-D4MIM5-F1
#
_cell.length_a   1.000
_cell.length_b   1.000
_cell.length_c   1.000
_cell.angle_alpha   90.00
_cell.angle_beta   90.00
_cell.angle_gamma   90.00
#
_symmetry.space_group_name_H-M   'P 1'
#
loop_
_entity.id
_entity.type
_entity.pdbx_description
1 polymer ?
#
loop_
_entity_poly.entity_id
_entity_poly.type
_entity_poly.pdbx_seq_one_letter_code
_entity_poly.pdbx_strand_id
1 'polypeptide(L)'
;MATIGLDKLFYSKITEDEDGNETYATPASLAKAMTAELSVELAEATLYADDGAAEVVKEFQSGTLTLGVDDIGAAAASDLTGAVIDQNGVIISASEDGGAPVAIGFRAKKANGKYRYFWLYKVKFGIPATNLTTKGESIEFSTPTIEGTVMRRNKVDGQGKHPWKAEVTEGDAGVSASTITNWYQEVYEPSYAETTAASLDGEG
;
A
#
# COMPACT_ATOMS: atom_id res chain seq x y z
N MET A 1 4.94 -14.74 13.01
CA MET A 1 3.76 -14.87 13.90
C MET A 1 2.52 -14.53 13.09
N ALA A 2 1.50 -15.40 13.12
CA ALA A 2 0.28 -15.22 12.34
C ALA A 2 -0.53 -13.99 12.79
N THR A 3 -1.07 -13.28 11.81
CA THR A 3 -2.04 -12.20 11.97
C THR A 3 -3.44 -12.80 12.06
N ILE A 4 -4.22 -12.39 13.07
CA ILE A 4 -5.54 -12.93 13.41
C ILE A 4 -6.68 -12.11 12.79
N GLY A 5 -6.44 -10.85 12.41
CA GLY A 5 -7.48 -10.05 11.76
C GLY A 5 -6.94 -8.78 11.13
N LEU A 6 -7.59 -8.33 10.07
CA LEU A 6 -7.36 -7.05 9.41
C LEU A 6 -8.37 -6.03 9.94
N ASP A 7 -7.93 -4.84 10.29
CA ASP A 7 -8.85 -3.76 10.66
C ASP A 7 -8.29 -2.38 10.26
N LYS A 8 -9.17 -1.37 10.25
CA LYS A 8 -8.84 0.02 9.88
C LYS A 8 -8.11 0.13 8.54
N LEU A 9 -8.87 -0.03 7.46
CA LEU A 9 -8.39 0.21 6.10
C LEU A 9 -8.57 1.69 5.73
N PHE A 10 -7.47 2.32 5.38
CA PHE A 10 -7.38 3.71 4.97
C PHE A 10 -6.76 3.79 3.57
N TYR A 11 -7.17 4.79 2.81
CA TYR A 11 -6.57 5.16 1.55
C TYR A 11 -6.23 6.65 1.54
N SER A 12 -5.21 7.04 0.80
CA SER A 12 -4.81 8.43 0.61
C SER A 12 -4.52 8.67 -0.87
N LYS A 13 -5.03 9.78 -1.41
CA LYS A 13 -4.77 10.17 -2.79
C LYS A 13 -3.32 10.60 -2.95
N ILE A 14 -2.67 10.18 -4.03
CA ILE A 14 -1.31 10.58 -4.38
C ILE A 14 -1.39 11.64 -5.46
N THR A 15 -0.64 12.72 -5.26
CA THR A 15 -0.42 13.76 -6.25
C THR A 15 1.07 13.83 -6.55
N GLU A 16 1.45 13.64 -7.81
CA GLU A 16 2.83 13.73 -8.27
C GLU A 16 3.01 15.08 -8.98
N ASP A 17 4.05 15.84 -8.62
CA ASP A 17 4.44 17.06 -9.34
C ASP A 17 5.32 16.75 -10.56
N GLU A 18 5.62 17.77 -11.39
CA GLU A 18 6.48 17.62 -12.59
C GLU A 18 7.92 17.17 -12.24
N ASP A 19 8.35 17.34 -10.99
CA ASP A 19 9.65 16.93 -10.47
C ASP A 19 9.65 15.49 -9.91
N GLY A 20 8.50 14.79 -9.95
CA GLY A 20 8.35 13.42 -9.45
C GLY A 20 8.21 13.31 -7.93
N ASN A 21 7.97 14.42 -7.23
CA ASN A 21 7.66 14.42 -5.81
C ASN A 21 6.20 14.00 -5.60
N GLU A 22 6.05 12.84 -4.98
CA GLU A 22 4.76 12.32 -4.56
C GLU A 22 4.36 12.97 -3.22
N THR A 23 3.22 13.66 -3.23
CA THR A 23 2.54 14.20 -2.06
C THR A 23 1.29 13.37 -1.76
N TYR A 24 1.01 13.17 -0.47
CA TYR A 24 -0.12 12.37 -0.02
C TYR A 24 -1.19 13.26 0.60
N ALA A 25 -2.44 13.03 0.22
CA ALA A 25 -3.58 13.65 0.87
C ALA A 25 -3.80 13.07 2.29
N THR A 26 -4.69 13.69 3.05
CA THR A 26 -5.11 13.14 4.35
C THR A 26 -5.74 11.75 4.16
N PRO A 27 -5.31 10.72 4.92
CA PRO A 27 -5.90 9.39 4.83
C PRO A 27 -7.40 9.39 5.13
N ALA A 28 -8.19 8.87 4.20
CA ALA A 28 -9.62 8.63 4.36
C ALA A 28 -9.88 7.16 4.67
N SER A 29 -10.87 6.89 5.54
CA SER A 29 -11.30 5.52 5.81
C SER A 29 -11.97 4.96 4.55
N LEU A 30 -11.52 3.81 4.07
CA LEU A 30 -12.10 3.18 2.89
C LEU A 30 -13.38 2.42 3.24
N ALA A 31 -13.23 1.29 3.92
CA ALA A 31 -14.28 0.34 4.23
C ALA A 31 -13.83 -0.64 5.31
N LYS A 32 -14.72 -1.52 5.76
CA LYS A 32 -14.31 -2.64 6.62
C LYS A 32 -13.69 -3.71 5.75
N ALA A 33 -12.37 -3.84 5.86
CA ALA A 33 -11.64 -4.88 5.15
C ALA A 33 -11.81 -6.24 5.84
N MET A 34 -12.19 -7.24 5.06
CA MET A 34 -12.32 -8.63 5.47
C MET A 34 -11.03 -9.41 5.22
N THR A 35 -10.42 -9.21 4.05
CA THR A 35 -9.21 -9.89 3.62
C THR A 35 -8.25 -8.92 2.96
N ALA A 36 -6.95 -9.12 3.17
CA ALA A 36 -5.90 -8.43 2.43
C ALA A 36 -4.82 -9.44 2.08
N GLU A 37 -4.64 -9.66 0.79
CA GLU A 37 -3.61 -10.53 0.24
C GLU A 37 -2.62 -9.66 -0.53
N LEU A 38 -1.36 -9.67 -0.10
CA LEU A 38 -0.28 -8.94 -0.74
C LEU A 38 0.69 -9.95 -1.35
N SER A 39 0.73 -10.01 -2.67
CA SER A 39 1.74 -10.72 -3.45
C SER A 39 2.80 -9.73 -3.91
N VAL A 40 4.08 -10.12 -3.84
CA VAL A 40 5.21 -9.28 -4.21
C VAL A 40 6.05 -10.01 -5.24
N GLU A 41 6.32 -9.34 -6.36
CA GLU A 41 7.18 -9.79 -7.43
C GLU A 41 8.52 -9.07 -7.37
N LEU A 42 9.60 -9.85 -7.25
CA LEU A 42 10.97 -9.35 -7.26
C LEU A 42 11.62 -9.77 -8.58
N ALA A 43 12.16 -8.81 -9.32
CA ALA A 43 13.03 -9.08 -10.45
C ALA A 43 14.40 -9.51 -9.92
N GLU A 44 14.85 -10.71 -10.29
CA GLU A 44 16.18 -11.21 -9.97
C GLU A 44 17.05 -11.17 -11.25
N ALA A 45 18.16 -10.43 -11.20
CA ALA A 45 19.18 -10.45 -12.24
C ALA A 45 20.45 -11.08 -11.65
N THR A 46 20.92 -12.17 -12.26
CA THR A 46 22.18 -12.81 -11.87
C THR A 46 23.25 -12.48 -12.92
N LEU A 47 24.28 -11.76 -12.51
CA LEU A 47 25.50 -11.58 -13.29
C LEU A 47 26.34 -12.84 -13.15
N TYR A 48 26.73 -13.44 -14.27
CA TYR A 48 27.63 -14.59 -14.29
C TYR A 48 29.05 -14.13 -14.67
N ALA A 49 30.05 -14.57 -13.91
CA ALA A 49 31.46 -14.43 -14.24
C ALA A 49 32.18 -15.75 -13.89
N ASP A 50 33.16 -16.15 -14.71
CA ASP A 50 33.91 -17.40 -14.57
C ASP A 50 33.02 -18.65 -14.36
N ASP A 51 32.02 -18.82 -15.22
CA ASP A 51 31.07 -19.95 -15.19
C ASP A 51 30.30 -20.13 -13.86
N GLY A 52 30.29 -19.09 -13.01
CA GLY A 52 29.56 -19.04 -11.74
C GLY A 52 28.68 -17.79 -11.62
N ALA A 53 27.65 -17.86 -10.78
CA ALA A 53 26.87 -16.66 -10.40
C ALA A 53 27.78 -15.73 -9.59
N ALA A 54 28.18 -14.61 -10.19
CA ALA A 54 29.09 -13.62 -9.60
C ALA A 54 28.33 -12.60 -8.74
N GLU A 55 27.14 -12.19 -9.16
CA GLU A 55 26.34 -11.22 -8.42
C GLU A 55 24.84 -11.47 -8.64
N VAL A 56 24.05 -11.47 -7.56
CA VAL A 56 22.59 -11.61 -7.64
C VAL A 56 21.97 -10.30 -7.16
N VAL A 57 21.39 -9.54 -8.08
CA VAL A 57 20.64 -8.33 -7.79
C VAL A 57 19.16 -8.69 -7.72
N LYS A 58 18.51 -8.37 -6.60
CA LYS A 58 17.06 -8.51 -6.44
C LYS A 58 16.44 -7.13 -6.33
N GLU A 59 15.58 -6.77 -7.25
CA GLU A 59 14.88 -5.49 -7.28
C GLU A 59 13.37 -5.73 -7.17
N PHE A 60 12.67 -4.86 -6.45
CA PHE A 60 11.20 -4.90 -6.43
C PHE A 60 10.66 -4.53 -7.81
N GLN A 61 9.94 -5.46 -8.45
CA GLN A 61 9.37 -5.28 -9.77
C GLN A 61 7.97 -4.70 -9.67
N SER A 62 7.08 -5.40 -8.96
CA SER A 62 5.70 -5.00 -8.73
C SER A 62 5.11 -5.78 -7.55
N GLY A 63 3.91 -5.41 -7.12
CA GLY A 63 3.12 -6.25 -6.22
C GLY A 63 1.66 -6.23 -6.60
N THR A 64 0.91 -7.22 -6.15
CA THR A 64 -0.55 -7.28 -6.31
C THR A 64 -1.17 -7.32 -4.92
N LEU A 65 -2.03 -6.35 -4.64
CA LEU A 65 -2.80 -6.23 -3.41
C LEU A 65 -4.26 -6.55 -3.70
N THR A 66 -4.77 -7.65 -3.17
CA THR A 66 -6.18 -8.02 -3.26
C THR A 66 -6.84 -7.75 -1.92
N LEU A 67 -7.83 -6.86 -1.91
CA LEU A 67 -8.61 -6.50 -0.72
C LEU A 67 -10.04 -6.98 -0.87
N GLY A 68 -10.51 -7.81 0.06
CA GLY A 68 -11.93 -8.07 0.24
C GLY A 68 -12.51 -7.06 1.22
N VAL A 69 -13.53 -6.31 0.83
CA VAL A 69 -14.17 -5.27 1.66
C VAL A 69 -15.67 -5.52 1.75
N ASP A 70 -16.31 -5.14 2.86
CA ASP A 70 -17.76 -5.34 3.02
C ASP A 70 -18.58 -4.51 2.01
N ASP A 71 -18.30 -3.22 1.94
CA ASP A 71 -18.85 -2.26 1.00
C ASP A 71 -17.84 -1.13 0.80
N ILE A 72 -17.36 -0.97 -0.43
CA ILE A 72 -16.41 0.09 -0.77
C ILE A 72 -17.10 1.47 -0.85
N GLY A 73 -18.41 1.50 -1.09
CA GLY A 73 -19.18 2.71 -1.35
C GLY A 73 -18.87 3.36 -2.71
N ALA A 74 -19.87 4.04 -3.29
CA ALA A 74 -19.73 4.63 -4.63
C ALA A 74 -18.66 5.72 -4.71
N ALA A 75 -18.52 6.54 -3.67
CA ALA A 75 -17.52 7.61 -3.61
C ALA A 75 -16.09 7.07 -3.57
N ALA A 76 -15.83 6.05 -2.75
CA ALA A 76 -14.50 5.47 -2.64
C ALA A 76 -14.17 4.61 -3.87
N ALA A 77 -15.13 3.86 -4.42
CA ALA A 77 -14.95 3.20 -5.71
C ALA A 77 -14.58 4.20 -6.81
N SER A 78 -15.33 5.30 -6.93
CA SER A 78 -15.06 6.38 -7.89
C SER A 78 -13.65 6.96 -7.70
N ASP A 79 -13.25 7.25 -6.46
CA ASP A 79 -11.93 7.79 -6.14
C ASP A 79 -10.79 6.81 -6.44
N LEU A 80 -11.01 5.50 -6.27
CA LEU A 80 -10.00 4.46 -6.46
C LEU A 80 -9.88 3.99 -7.92
N THR A 81 -11.00 3.87 -8.63
CA THR A 81 -11.04 3.37 -10.00
C THR A 81 -11.05 4.49 -11.04
N GLY A 82 -11.36 5.71 -10.63
CA GLY A 82 -11.61 6.83 -11.55
C GLY A 82 -13.01 6.82 -12.18
N ALA A 83 -13.88 5.88 -11.79
CA ALA A 83 -15.22 5.77 -12.35
C ALA A 83 -16.06 7.01 -12.05
N VAL A 84 -16.90 7.42 -13.00
CA VAL A 84 -17.74 8.62 -12.86
C VAL A 84 -19.07 8.25 -12.22
N ILE A 85 -19.47 9.00 -11.18
CA ILE A 85 -20.81 8.89 -10.60
C ILE A 85 -21.75 9.80 -11.39
N ASP A 86 -22.71 9.23 -12.10
CA ASP A 86 -23.75 9.97 -12.83
C ASP A 86 -24.68 10.74 -11.87
N GLN A 87 -25.44 11.70 -12.38
CA GLN A 87 -26.42 12.50 -11.60
C GLN A 87 -27.45 11.63 -10.85
N ASN A 88 -27.64 10.39 -11.28
CA ASN A 88 -28.50 9.41 -10.65
C ASN A 88 -27.82 8.59 -9.52
N GLY A 89 -26.56 8.88 -9.19
CA GLY A 89 -25.79 8.15 -8.17
C GLY A 89 -25.26 6.80 -8.64
N VAL A 90 -25.25 6.54 -9.95
CA VAL A 90 -24.78 5.29 -10.55
C VAL A 90 -23.31 5.41 -10.93
N ILE A 91 -22.50 4.44 -10.52
CA ILE A 91 -21.08 4.35 -10.89
C ILE A 91 -21.00 3.83 -12.32
N ILE A 92 -20.43 4.62 -13.22
CA ILE A 92 -20.16 4.24 -14.60
C ILE A 92 -18.67 3.95 -14.71
N SER A 93 -18.33 2.67 -14.83
CA SER A 93 -16.96 2.21 -15.10
C SER A 93 -16.75 2.04 -16.61
N ALA A 94 -15.88 2.84 -17.20
CA ALA A 94 -15.40 2.71 -18.57
C ALA A 94 -14.14 1.82 -18.63
N SER A 95 -13.88 1.21 -19.78
CA SER A 95 -12.67 0.39 -20.00
C SER A 95 -11.36 1.20 -19.90
N GLU A 96 -11.46 2.52 -20.01
CA GLU A 96 -10.35 3.48 -19.89
C GLU A 96 -10.19 3.99 -18.46
N ASP A 97 -11.06 3.59 -17.53
CA ASP A 97 -10.95 3.98 -16.12
C ASP A 97 -9.75 3.28 -15.49
N GLY A 98 -8.63 4.00 -15.51
CA GLY A 98 -7.43 3.67 -14.78
C GLY A 98 -7.22 4.72 -13.71
N GLY A 99 -7.91 4.57 -12.58
CA GLY A 99 -7.83 5.46 -11.42
C GLY A 99 -6.39 5.85 -11.06
N ALA A 100 -6.25 7.03 -10.46
CA ALA A 100 -4.95 7.51 -10.00
C ALA A 100 -4.39 6.54 -8.93
N PRO A 101 -3.06 6.36 -8.87
CA PRO A 101 -2.47 5.59 -7.80
C PRO A 101 -2.79 6.24 -6.44
N VAL A 102 -3.06 5.41 -5.45
CA VAL A 102 -3.35 5.82 -4.07
C VAL A 102 -2.42 5.11 -3.09
N ALA A 103 -2.17 5.70 -1.93
CA ALA A 103 -1.49 5.04 -0.84
C ALA A 103 -2.53 4.28 -0.01
N ILE A 104 -2.18 3.08 0.46
CA ILE A 104 -3.08 2.21 1.23
C ILE A 104 -2.47 1.85 2.57
N GLY A 105 -3.21 2.15 3.63
CA GLY A 105 -2.83 1.91 5.01
C GLY A 105 -3.77 0.91 5.65
N PHE A 106 -3.24 -0.16 6.24
CA PHE A 106 -4.04 -1.11 7.01
C PHE A 106 -3.29 -1.62 8.22
N ARG A 107 -4.01 -2.13 9.22
CA ARG A 107 -3.38 -2.83 10.34
C ARG A 107 -3.89 -4.25 10.47
N ALA A 108 -2.98 -5.13 10.84
CA ALA A 108 -3.24 -6.52 11.12
C ALA A 108 -3.00 -6.80 12.61
N LYS A 109 -4.03 -7.30 13.30
CA LYS A 109 -3.94 -7.76 14.68
C LYS A 109 -3.13 -9.05 14.73
N LYS A 110 -2.17 -9.14 15.63
CA LYS A 110 -1.36 -10.33 15.88
C LYS A 110 -1.96 -11.17 17.02
N ALA A 111 -1.54 -12.43 17.10
CA ALA A 111 -1.99 -13.35 18.15
C ALA A 111 -1.68 -12.89 19.58
N ASN A 112 -0.68 -12.04 19.76
CA ASN A 112 -0.32 -11.44 21.04
C ASN A 112 -1.20 -10.23 21.43
N GLY A 113 -2.26 -9.94 20.68
CA GLY A 113 -3.16 -8.80 20.92
C GLY A 113 -2.63 -7.45 20.44
N LYS A 114 -1.38 -7.37 19.97
CA LYS A 114 -0.78 -6.16 19.40
C LYS A 114 -1.09 -6.02 17.91
N TYR A 115 -0.85 -4.84 17.35
CA TYR A 115 -1.11 -4.56 15.94
C TYR A 115 0.18 -4.42 15.12
N ARG A 116 0.12 -4.81 13.85
CA ARG A 116 1.12 -4.49 12.84
C ARG A 116 0.49 -3.57 11.82
N TYR A 117 1.09 -2.41 11.61
CA TYR A 117 0.60 -1.41 10.68
C TYR A 117 1.41 -1.48 9.40
N PHE A 118 0.74 -1.28 8.27
CA PHE A 118 1.30 -1.32 6.93
C PHE A 118 0.88 -0.06 6.18
N TRP A 119 1.80 0.49 5.39
CA TRP A 119 1.55 1.49 4.36
C TRP A 119 2.15 1.00 3.05
N LEU A 120 1.35 1.01 2.00
CA LEU A 120 1.77 0.83 0.61
C LEU A 120 1.71 2.19 -0.05
N TYR A 121 2.84 2.64 -0.57
CA TYR A 121 2.99 4.03 -1.00
C TYR A 121 2.33 4.34 -2.33
N LYS A 122 2.23 3.37 -3.24
CA LYS A 122 1.65 3.56 -4.58
C LYS A 122 0.92 2.30 -4.98
N VAL A 123 -0.41 2.34 -4.97
CA VAL A 123 -1.30 1.24 -5.33
C VAL A 123 -2.30 1.74 -6.35
N LYS A 124 -2.30 1.18 -7.55
CA LYS A 124 -3.30 1.50 -8.57
C LYS A 124 -4.37 0.43 -8.55
N PHE A 125 -5.58 0.79 -8.14
CA PHE A 125 -6.68 -0.15 -8.12
C PHE A 125 -7.28 -0.35 -9.51
N GLY A 126 -7.63 -1.59 -9.80
CA GLY A 126 -8.49 -1.96 -10.90
C GLY A 126 -9.96 -1.84 -10.53
N ILE A 127 -10.81 -2.18 -11.49
CA ILE A 127 -12.26 -2.21 -11.30
C ILE A 127 -12.60 -3.31 -10.29
N PRO A 128 -13.36 -3.02 -9.21
CA PRO A 128 -13.74 -4.01 -8.22
C PRO A 128 -14.60 -5.11 -8.87
N ALA A 129 -14.32 -6.35 -8.50
CA ALA A 129 -15.10 -7.49 -8.92
C ALA A 129 -16.35 -7.61 -8.01
N THR A 130 -17.51 -7.48 -8.63
CA THR A 130 -18.80 -7.69 -7.95
C THR A 130 -19.17 -9.17 -8.03
N ASN A 131 -18.99 -9.88 -6.91
CA ASN A 131 -19.45 -11.26 -6.79
C ASN A 131 -20.91 -11.28 -6.32
N LEU A 132 -21.82 -11.78 -7.15
CA LEU A 132 -23.25 -11.91 -6.82
C LEU A 132 -23.61 -13.40 -6.80
N THR A 133 -23.78 -13.97 -5.61
CA THR A 133 -24.25 -15.35 -5.47
C THR A 133 -25.74 -15.35 -5.13
N THR A 134 -26.52 -16.14 -5.86
CA THR A 134 -27.95 -16.36 -5.54
C THR A 134 -28.10 -17.10 -4.22
N LYS A 135 -29.08 -16.74 -3.39
CA LYS A 135 -29.35 -17.44 -2.12
C LYS A 135 -29.57 -18.94 -2.35
N GLY A 136 -28.63 -19.77 -1.92
CA GLY A 136 -28.83 -21.20 -1.71
C GLY A 136 -29.34 -21.48 -0.28
N GLU A 137 -29.42 -22.75 0.12
CA GLU A 137 -29.78 -23.17 1.49
C GLU A 137 -28.79 -22.65 2.56
N SER A 138 -27.61 -22.15 2.16
CA SER A 138 -26.66 -21.43 3.01
C SER A 138 -26.57 -19.95 2.62
N ILE A 139 -26.49 -19.08 3.63
CA ILE A 139 -26.27 -17.64 3.47
C ILE A 139 -24.76 -17.42 3.27
N GLU A 140 -24.30 -17.44 2.03
CA GLU A 140 -22.97 -16.95 1.68
C GLU A 140 -23.05 -15.44 1.42
N PHE A 141 -22.28 -14.67 2.19
CA PHE A 141 -22.12 -13.24 1.95
C PHE A 141 -21.04 -13.05 0.89
N SER A 142 -21.44 -12.85 -0.36
CA SER A 142 -20.51 -12.44 -1.41
C SER A 142 -20.12 -10.99 -1.17
N THR A 143 -18.86 -10.76 -0.84
CA THR A 143 -18.30 -9.42 -0.72
C THR A 143 -17.57 -9.03 -2.00
N PRO A 144 -17.63 -7.75 -2.40
CA PRO A 144 -16.81 -7.27 -3.49
C PRO A 144 -15.33 -7.36 -3.14
N THR A 145 -14.52 -7.72 -4.12
CA THR A 145 -13.06 -7.75 -3.99
C THR A 145 -12.47 -6.72 -4.93
N ILE A 146 -11.51 -5.95 -4.45
CA ILE A 146 -10.78 -4.98 -5.28
C ILE A 146 -9.31 -5.38 -5.35
N GLU A 147 -8.78 -5.44 -6.56
CA GLU A 147 -7.38 -5.73 -6.81
C GLU A 147 -6.64 -4.44 -7.15
N GLY A 148 -5.46 -4.24 -6.59
CA GLY A 148 -4.61 -3.11 -6.90
C GLY A 148 -3.16 -3.51 -7.13
N THR A 149 -2.53 -2.91 -8.13
CA THR A 149 -1.12 -3.11 -8.43
C THR A 149 -0.27 -2.16 -7.60
N VAL A 150 0.55 -2.72 -6.72
CA VAL A 150 1.56 -2.00 -5.93
C VAL A 150 2.77 -1.70 -6.79
N MET A 151 3.20 -0.45 -6.77
CA MET A 151 4.34 0.06 -7.50
C MET A 151 5.32 0.74 -6.55
N ARG A 152 6.58 0.85 -6.97
CA ARG A 152 7.58 1.64 -6.26
C ARG A 152 7.26 3.14 -6.37
N ARG A 153 7.66 3.90 -5.36
CA ARG A 153 7.63 5.37 -5.40
C ARG A 153 8.53 5.90 -6.50
N ASN A 154 8.09 6.98 -7.14
CA ASN A 154 8.97 7.76 -8.02
C ASN A 154 9.94 8.62 -7.18
N LYS A 155 9.49 9.11 -6.03
CA LYS A 155 10.33 9.86 -5.09
C LYS A 155 11.36 8.95 -4.40
N VAL A 156 12.61 9.41 -4.36
CA VAL A 156 13.66 8.79 -3.55
C VAL A 156 13.51 9.17 -2.08
N ASP A 157 13.77 8.22 -1.20
CA ASP A 157 13.83 8.48 0.24
C ASP A 157 15.15 9.15 0.64
N GLY A 158 15.30 9.48 1.94
CA GLY A 158 16.54 10.09 2.46
C GLY A 158 17.81 9.23 2.31
N GLN A 159 17.71 8.00 1.78
CA GLN A 159 18.83 7.13 1.44
C GLN A 159 19.00 6.91 -0.07
N GLY A 160 18.25 7.65 -0.91
CA GLY A 160 18.32 7.51 -2.37
C GLY A 160 17.61 6.26 -2.90
N LYS A 161 16.73 5.62 -2.13
CA LYS A 161 16.00 4.42 -2.53
C LYS A 161 14.54 4.71 -2.83
N HIS A 162 13.88 3.82 -3.56
CA HIS A 162 12.44 3.92 -3.88
C HIS A 162 11.63 2.98 -2.98
N PRO A 163 11.26 3.38 -1.75
CA PRO A 163 10.51 2.51 -0.85
C PRO A 163 9.10 2.27 -1.40
N TRP A 164 8.66 1.02 -1.42
CA TRP A 164 7.32 0.63 -1.89
C TRP A 164 6.36 0.29 -0.74
N LYS A 165 6.90 -0.05 0.44
CA LYS A 165 6.15 -0.41 1.65
C LYS A 165 6.83 0.15 2.91
N ALA A 166 6.03 0.55 3.89
CA ALA A 166 6.43 0.71 5.28
C ALA A 166 5.62 -0.23 6.18
N GLU A 167 6.26 -0.81 7.18
CA GLU A 167 5.57 -1.60 8.20
C GLU A 167 6.15 -1.33 9.58
N VAL A 168 5.28 -1.31 10.59
CA VAL A 168 5.69 -1.18 11.99
C VAL A 168 4.89 -2.14 12.85
N THR A 169 5.56 -2.82 13.78
CA THR A 169 4.90 -3.69 14.76
C THR A 169 4.82 -2.95 16.08
N GLU A 170 3.61 -2.83 16.61
CA GLU A 170 3.39 -2.23 17.93
C GLU A 170 4.16 -2.99 19.01
N GLY A 171 4.91 -2.23 19.80
CA GLY A 171 5.70 -2.73 20.92
C GLY A 171 6.94 -3.53 20.53
N ASP A 172 7.45 -3.36 19.31
CA ASP A 172 8.85 -3.66 18.98
C ASP A 172 9.78 -2.58 19.59
N ALA A 173 11.02 -2.96 19.89
CA ALA A 173 12.01 -2.06 20.46
C ALA A 173 12.32 -0.91 19.49
N GLY A 174 12.11 0.34 19.93
CA GLY A 174 12.34 1.55 19.12
C GLY A 174 11.09 2.17 18.49
N VAL A 175 9.92 1.55 18.62
CA VAL A 175 8.65 2.12 18.11
C VAL A 175 8.02 3.05 19.14
N SER A 176 7.95 4.35 18.84
CA SER A 176 7.26 5.32 19.71
C SER A 176 5.73 5.19 19.59
N ALA A 177 5.00 5.40 20.70
CA ALA A 177 3.53 5.40 20.68
C ALA A 177 2.98 6.49 19.75
N SER A 178 3.66 7.63 19.64
CA SER A 178 3.33 8.72 18.72
C SER A 178 3.40 8.31 17.25
N THR A 179 4.35 7.44 16.87
CA THR A 179 4.43 6.90 15.50
C THR A 179 3.17 6.14 15.14
N ILE A 180 2.61 5.38 16.09
CA ILE A 180 1.38 4.61 15.91
C ILE A 180 0.15 5.52 15.87
N THR A 181 0.08 6.52 16.76
CA THR A 181 -1.04 7.47 16.81
C THR A 181 -1.13 8.34 15.55
N ASN A 182 0.01 8.72 14.99
CA ASN A 182 0.06 9.55 13.78
C ASN A 182 -0.02 8.75 12.48
N TRP A 183 0.05 7.41 12.56
CA TRP A 183 0.09 6.51 11.39
C TRP A 183 -1.09 6.66 10.41
N TYR A 184 -2.23 7.18 10.88
CA TYR A 184 -3.41 7.45 10.06
C TYR A 184 -3.76 8.94 9.95
N GLN A 185 -2.98 9.82 10.57
CA GLN A 185 -3.15 11.27 10.40
C GLN A 185 -2.51 11.72 9.09
N GLU A 186 -1.35 11.16 8.77
CA GLU A 186 -0.62 11.39 7.53
C GLU A 186 0.04 10.09 7.07
N VAL A 187 0.33 9.98 5.77
CA VAL A 187 1.07 8.84 5.23
C VAL A 187 2.48 8.86 5.82
N TYR A 188 2.89 7.75 6.43
CA TYR A 188 4.19 7.66 7.09
C TYR A 188 5.32 7.83 6.08
N GLU A 189 6.19 8.83 6.24
CA GLU A 189 7.42 8.94 5.46
C GLU A 189 8.64 8.50 6.30
N PRO A 190 9.56 7.71 5.72
CA PRO A 190 10.74 7.27 6.45
C PRO A 190 11.68 8.45 6.68
N SER A 191 11.93 8.77 7.95
CA SER A 191 12.98 9.68 8.37
C SER A 191 14.19 8.84 8.76
N TYR A 192 15.28 9.02 8.01
CA TYR A 192 16.59 8.51 8.39
C TYR A 192 17.28 9.61 9.18
N ALA A 193 17.85 9.27 10.34
CA ALA A 193 18.81 10.17 10.97
C ALA A 193 19.89 10.46 9.93
N GLU A 194 20.19 11.74 9.68
CA GLU A 194 21.30 12.11 8.81
C GLU A 194 22.52 11.37 9.30
N THR A 195 23.07 10.48 8.46
CA THR A 195 24.45 10.06 8.62
C THR A 195 25.24 11.34 8.38
N THR A 196 25.59 12.05 9.46
CA THR A 196 26.56 13.13 9.41
C THR A 196 27.77 12.55 8.70
N ALA A 197 27.98 12.96 7.44
CA ALA A 197 29.22 12.70 6.76
C ALA A 197 30.28 13.32 7.66
N ALA A 198 31.03 12.47 8.36
CA ALA A 198 32.22 12.90 9.05
C ALA A 198 33.16 13.42 7.96
N SER A 199 33.09 14.73 7.72
CA SER A 199 34.13 15.47 7.04
C SER A 199 35.40 15.22 7.83
N LEU A 200 36.25 14.36 7.28
CA LEU A 200 37.63 14.19 7.71
C LEU A 200 38.36 15.51 7.38
N ASP A 201 38.16 16.50 8.24
CA ASP A 201 39.07 17.62 8.43
C ASP A 201 40.24 17.14 9.30
N GLY A 202 41.47 17.32 8.78
CA GLY A 202 42.75 17.03 9.45
C GLY A 202 43.39 15.75 8.91
N GLU A 203 44.65 15.71 8.48
CA GLU A 203 45.87 16.46 8.85
C GLU A 203 46.67 16.72 7.55
N GLY A 204 47.43 17.80 7.38
CA GLY A 204 48.48 18.30 8.28
C GLY A 204 49.83 17.92 7.69
#